data_AF-A0A6M2A8M5-F1
#
_entry.id   AF-A0A6M2A8M5-F1
#
_cell.length_a   1.000
_cell.length_b   1.000
_cell.length_c   1.000
_cell.angle_alpha   90.00
_cell.angle_beta   90.00
_cell.angle_gamma   90.00
#
_symmetry.space_group_name_H-M   'P 1'
#
loop_
_entity.id
_entity.type
_entity.pdbx_description
1 polymer ?
#
loop_
_entity_poly.entity_id
_entity_poly.type
_entity_poly.pdbx_seq_one_letter_code
_entity_poly.pdbx_strand_id
1 'polypeptide(L)'
;MSYDLDFVIYDDTKLIKKILSDIGFKYKGRYFIHSKCPFFVEFVSPPVAVGNDPIKAFDLLKTPLGKIKLLSPYDCLRDRLASYFHWDDLQALDQAILVYEKNKKKIDLEHLKQWSQREKNLRKFNHFLEKIED
;
A
#
# COMPACT_ATOMS: atom_id res chain seq x y z
N MET A 1 -12.96 -3.91 -2.72
CA MET A 1 -12.47 -2.57 -3.16
C MET A 1 -12.23 -1.76 -1.91
N SER A 2 -11.09 -1.07 -1.80
CA SER A 2 -10.79 -0.20 -0.65
C SER A 2 -11.36 1.21 -0.87
N TYR A 3 -11.75 1.87 0.22
CA TYR A 3 -12.20 3.26 0.24
C TYR A 3 -11.22 4.19 0.97
N ASP A 4 -10.05 3.67 1.36
CA ASP A 4 -9.02 4.40 2.08
C ASP A 4 -7.88 4.79 1.15
N LEU A 5 -7.38 6.02 1.29
CA LEU A 5 -6.17 6.53 0.67
C LEU A 5 -5.14 6.83 1.76
N ASP A 6 -4.13 5.96 1.85
CA ASP A 6 -3.05 6.08 2.81
C ASP A 6 -1.87 6.87 2.21
N PHE A 7 -1.46 7.92 2.91
CA PHE A 7 -0.32 8.73 2.54
C PHE A 7 0.74 8.71 3.64
N VAL A 8 2.01 8.63 3.24
CA VAL A 8 3.12 8.84 4.16
C VAL A 8 3.62 10.28 4.01
N ILE A 9 3.66 11.01 5.10
CA ILE A 9 4.12 12.40 5.14
C ILE A 9 5.36 12.55 6.02
N TYR A 10 6.25 13.45 5.63
CA TYR A 10 7.42 13.82 6.43
C TYR A 10 7.23 15.17 7.14
N ASP A 11 6.18 15.90 6.79
CA ASP A 11 5.80 17.18 7.40
C ASP A 11 5.04 17.01 8.72
N ASP A 12 4.89 18.11 9.46
CA ASP A 12 4.11 18.16 10.70
C ASP A 12 2.64 17.83 10.45
N THR A 13 2.10 16.88 11.22
CA THR A 13 0.68 16.49 11.19
C THR A 13 -0.25 17.66 11.48
N LYS A 14 0.17 18.66 12.26
CA LYS A 14 -0.61 19.89 12.52
C LYS A 14 -0.79 20.71 11.25
N LEU A 15 0.26 20.82 10.44
CA LEU A 15 0.22 21.54 9.17
C LEU A 15 -0.77 20.86 8.21
N ILE A 16 -0.71 19.53 8.10
CA ILE A 16 -1.63 18.75 7.26
C ILE A 16 -3.08 18.90 7.72
N LYS A 17 -3.34 18.82 9.04
CA LYS A 17 -4.68 19.07 9.60
C LYS A 17 -5.22 20.43 9.19
N LYS A 18 -4.40 21.48 9.27
CA LYS A 18 -4.76 22.83 8.87
C LYS A 18 -5.09 22.90 7.37
N ILE A 19 -4.16 22.47 6.51
CA ILE A 19 -4.31 22.53 5.04
C ILE A 19 -5.57 21.79 4.58
N LEU A 20 -5.80 20.58 5.11
CA LEU A 20 -6.97 19.78 4.75
C LEU A 20 -8.27 20.42 5.23
N SER A 21 -8.26 21.03 6.42
CA SER A 21 -9.39 21.81 6.91
C SER A 21 -9.70 23.01 6.01
N ASP A 22 -8.67 23.70 5.51
CA ASP A 22 -8.81 24.88 4.63
C ASP A 22 -9.49 24.51 3.29
N ILE A 23 -9.33 23.27 2.82
CA ILE A 23 -10.02 22.74 1.63
C ILE A 23 -11.28 21.93 1.96
N GLY A 24 -11.77 22.01 3.20
CA GLY A 24 -13.08 21.48 3.64
C GLY A 24 -13.09 20.05 4.18
N PHE A 25 -11.94 19.39 4.29
CA PHE A 25 -11.87 18.06 4.92
C PHE A 25 -12.04 18.19 6.43
N LYS A 26 -12.68 17.19 7.04
CA LYS A 26 -12.89 17.10 8.49
C LYS A 26 -12.08 15.94 9.05
N TYR A 27 -11.30 16.21 10.09
CA TYR A 27 -10.58 15.17 10.82
C TYR A 27 -11.54 14.34 11.68
N LYS A 28 -11.39 13.01 11.62
CA LYS A 28 -12.22 12.03 12.32
C LYS A 28 -11.34 10.97 12.99
N GLY A 29 -10.60 11.40 14.02
CA GLY A 29 -9.80 10.51 14.87
C GLY A 29 -8.51 10.01 14.21
N ARG A 30 -8.60 9.23 13.13
CA ARG A 30 -7.43 8.71 12.40
C ARG A 30 -7.37 9.17 10.93
N TYR A 31 -8.52 9.40 10.31
CA TYR A 31 -8.62 9.78 8.90
C TYR A 31 -9.33 11.13 8.71
N PHE A 32 -9.32 11.64 7.48
CA PHE A 32 -10.01 12.83 7.01
C PHE A 32 -11.12 12.46 6.04
N ILE A 33 -12.25 13.17 6.13
CA ILE A 33 -13.41 12.99 5.24
C ILE A 33 -13.83 14.30 4.59
N HIS A 34 -14.40 14.22 3.39
CA HIS A 34 -15.00 15.35 2.70
C HIS A 34 -16.28 14.92 1.98
N SER A 35 -17.36 15.72 2.01
CA SER A 35 -18.66 15.32 1.44
C SER A 35 -18.63 15.07 -0.07
N LYS A 36 -17.70 15.74 -0.78
CA LYS A 36 -17.44 15.57 -2.22
C LYS A 36 -16.30 14.58 -2.54
N CYS A 37 -15.72 13.92 -1.54
CA CYS A 37 -14.67 12.91 -1.73
C CYS A 37 -15.16 11.57 -1.17
N PRO A 38 -15.33 10.52 -2.00
CA PRO A 38 -15.79 9.23 -1.51
C PRO A 38 -14.73 8.48 -0.70
N PHE A 39 -13.48 8.94 -0.70
CA PHE A 39 -12.37 8.28 -0.03
C PHE A 39 -12.08 8.89 1.33
N PHE A 40 -11.78 8.01 2.29
CA PHE A 40 -11.13 8.40 3.54
C PHE A 40 -9.65 8.65 3.25
N VAL A 41 -9.10 9.72 3.82
CA VAL A 41 -7.68 10.04 3.64
C VAL A 41 -6.98 9.87 4.97
N GLU A 42 -5.99 8.98 5.03
CA GLU A 42 -5.19 8.70 6.22
C GLU A 42 -3.73 9.10 5.99
N PHE A 43 -3.08 9.57 7.06
CA PHE A 43 -1.68 9.98 7.04
C PHE A 43 -0.90 9.20 8.08
N VAL A 44 0.06 8.40 7.63
CA VAL A 44 0.93 7.61 8.50
C VAL A 44 2.32 8.23 8.58
N SER A 45 3.01 7.96 9.68
CA SER A 45 4.35 8.47 9.94
C SER A 45 5.40 7.79 9.05
N PRO A 46 6.50 8.47 8.73
CA PRO A 46 7.60 7.89 7.97
C PRO A 46 8.44 6.93 8.83
N PRO A 47 9.28 6.08 8.22
CA PRO A 47 9.51 5.93 6.78
C PRO A 47 8.48 5.02 6.10
N VAL A 48 8.39 5.12 4.77
CA VAL A 48 7.63 4.13 3.98
C VAL A 48 8.37 2.79 4.05
N ALA A 49 7.73 1.76 4.56
CA ALA A 49 8.27 0.41 4.64
C ALA A 49 7.17 -0.62 4.39
N VAL A 50 7.57 -1.81 3.94
CA VAL A 50 6.68 -2.96 3.80
C VAL A 50 7.29 -4.12 4.59
N GLY A 51 6.56 -4.58 5.62
CA GLY A 51 7.14 -5.45 6.64
C GLY A 51 8.33 -4.77 7.30
N ASN A 52 9.48 -5.46 7.32
CA ASN A 52 10.72 -4.90 7.88
C ASN A 52 11.64 -4.22 6.84
N ASP A 53 11.20 -4.09 5.59
CA ASP A 53 12.02 -3.56 4.49
C ASP A 53 11.60 -2.11 4.11
N PRO A 54 12.45 -1.09 4.36
CA PRO A 54 12.19 0.28 3.91
C PRO A 54 12.17 0.40 2.39
N ILE A 55 11.25 1.20 1.86
CA ILE A 55 11.12 1.44 0.42
C ILE A 55 12.10 2.52 -0.03
N LYS A 56 12.92 2.19 -1.04
CA LYS A 56 13.99 3.06 -1.55
C LYS A 56 13.64 3.76 -2.87
N ALA A 57 12.71 3.19 -3.63
CA ALA A 57 12.31 3.70 -4.94
C ALA A 57 10.78 3.81 -5.02
N PHE A 58 10.31 4.82 -5.73
CA PHE A 58 8.89 5.10 -5.90
C PHE A 58 8.60 5.35 -7.37
N ASP A 59 7.45 4.85 -7.82
CA ASP A 59 6.89 5.26 -9.09
C ASP A 59 6.29 6.67 -8.96
N LEU A 60 6.17 7.38 -10.08
CA LEU A 60 5.65 8.75 -10.10
C LEU A 60 4.41 8.84 -10.99
N LEU A 61 3.29 9.22 -10.38
CA LEU A 61 2.08 9.61 -11.10
C LEU A 61 2.07 11.12 -11.29
N LYS A 62 2.12 11.57 -12.54
CA LYS A 62 1.97 12.99 -12.89
C LYS A 62 0.49 13.33 -12.99
N THR A 63 0.09 14.41 -12.32
CA THR A 63 -1.26 14.98 -12.37
C THR A 63 -1.16 16.47 -12.73
N PRO A 64 -2.25 17.11 -13.15
CA PRO A 64 -2.28 18.56 -13.35
C PRO A 64 -1.94 19.37 -12.08
N LEU A 65 -2.16 18.78 -10.90
CA LEU A 65 -1.93 19.42 -9.59
C LEU A 65 -0.54 19.14 -9.02
N GLY A 66 0.27 18.29 -9.66
CA GLY A 66 1.59 17.90 -9.18
C GLY A 66 1.89 16.42 -9.36
N LYS A 67 2.92 15.94 -8.67
CA LYS A 67 3.39 14.55 -8.76
C LYS A 67 3.08 13.81 -7.47
N ILE A 68 2.57 12.59 -7.60
CA ILE A 68 2.32 11.67 -6.49
C ILE A 68 3.36 10.55 -6.57
N LYS A 69 4.05 10.30 -5.45
CA LYS A 69 4.92 9.12 -5.30
C LYS A 69 4.05 7.92 -4.94
N LEU A 70 4.20 6.83 -5.68
CA LEU A 70 3.48 5.58 -5.50
C LEU A 70 4.45 4.45 -5.19
N LEU A 71 3.98 3.45 -4.46
CA LEU A 71 4.67 2.17 -4.40
C LEU A 71 4.79 1.59 -5.81
N SER A 72 5.93 0.96 -6.10
CA SER A 72 6.05 0.17 -7.32
C SER A 72 5.04 -0.99 -7.29
N PRO A 73 4.68 -1.60 -8.44
CA PRO A 73 3.84 -2.79 -8.44
C PRO A 73 4.39 -3.92 -7.56
N TYR A 74 5.72 -4.05 -7.47
CA TYR A 74 6.38 -5.03 -6.61
C TYR A 74 6.17 -4.71 -5.13
N ASP A 75 6.34 -3.46 -4.72
CA ASP A 75 6.15 -3.05 -3.32
C ASP A 75 4.67 -3.07 -2.91
N CYS A 76 3.78 -2.72 -3.83
CA CYS A 76 2.33 -2.86 -3.64
C CYS A 76 1.94 -4.33 -3.45
N LEU A 77 2.51 -5.25 -4.24
CA LEU A 77 2.31 -6.69 -4.04
C LEU A 77 2.80 -7.15 -2.66
N ARG A 78 4.01 -6.73 -2.25
CA ARG A 78 4.53 -7.05 -0.91
C ARG A 78 3.63 -6.53 0.20
N ASP A 79 3.09 -5.33 0.05
CA ASP A 79 2.21 -4.70 1.04
C ASP A 79 0.91 -5.48 1.23
N ARG A 80 0.28 -5.90 0.12
CA ARG A 80 -0.91 -6.76 0.15
C ARG A 80 -0.59 -8.14 0.74
N LEU A 81 0.54 -8.74 0.37
CA LEU A 81 0.97 -10.02 0.95
C LEU A 81 1.28 -9.89 2.45
N ALA A 82 1.89 -8.80 2.90
CA ALA A 82 2.15 -8.57 4.33
C ALA A 82 0.83 -8.53 5.13
N SER A 83 -0.20 -7.87 4.58
CA SER A 83 -1.53 -7.84 5.21
C SER A 83 -2.12 -9.25 5.36
N TYR A 84 -2.06 -10.06 4.30
CA TYR A 84 -2.47 -11.47 4.36
C TYR A 84 -1.60 -12.30 5.32
N PHE A 85 -0.28 -12.06 5.33
CA PHE A 85 0.67 -12.76 6.17
C PHE A 85 0.43 -12.55 7.65
N HIS A 86 0.14 -11.32 8.07
CA HIS A 86 -0.04 -10.97 9.48
C HIS A 86 -1.46 -11.15 9.99
N TRP A 87 -2.48 -11.02 9.13
CA TRP A 87 -3.88 -10.98 9.56
C TRP A 87 -4.79 -12.02 8.89
N ASP A 88 -4.23 -12.93 8.08
CA ASP A 88 -5.01 -13.90 7.30
C ASP A 88 -6.08 -13.23 6.41
N ASP A 89 -5.79 -12.00 5.96
CA ASP A 89 -6.67 -11.21 5.11
C ASP A 89 -6.74 -11.79 3.69
N LEU A 90 -7.78 -12.57 3.43
CA LEU A 90 -8.06 -13.16 2.11
C LEU A 90 -8.38 -12.11 1.04
N GLN A 91 -8.93 -10.96 1.43
CA GLN A 91 -9.15 -9.88 0.47
C GLN A 91 -7.81 -9.27 0.02
N ALA A 92 -6.83 -9.17 0.93
CA ALA A 92 -5.49 -8.75 0.57
C ALA A 92 -4.80 -9.78 -0.33
N LEU A 93 -5.05 -11.08 -0.13
CA LEU A 93 -4.59 -12.14 -1.03
C LEU A 93 -5.17 -11.98 -2.45
N ASP A 94 -6.48 -11.77 -2.58
CA ASP A 94 -7.12 -11.53 -3.89
C ASP A 94 -6.52 -10.30 -4.59
N GLN A 95 -6.26 -9.23 -3.83
CA GLN A 95 -5.61 -8.03 -4.37
C GLN A 95 -4.16 -8.29 -4.80
N ALA A 96 -3.40 -9.07 -4.03
CA ALA A 96 -2.05 -9.49 -4.38
C ALA A 96 -2.03 -10.25 -5.72
N ILE A 97 -2.94 -11.20 -5.90
CA ILE A 97 -3.10 -11.95 -7.17
C ILE A 97 -3.39 -10.98 -8.33
N LEU A 98 -4.34 -10.06 -8.17
CA LEU A 98 -4.67 -9.07 -9.20
C LEU A 98 -3.49 -8.16 -9.57
N VAL A 99 -2.71 -7.72 -8.58
CA VAL A 99 -1.51 -6.91 -8.81
C VAL A 99 -0.46 -7.72 -9.56
N TYR A 100 -0.25 -8.97 -9.15
CA TYR A 100 0.68 -9.89 -9.80
C TYR A 100 0.31 -10.13 -11.27
N GLU A 101 -0.93 -10.54 -11.55
CA GLU A 101 -1.38 -10.86 -12.91
C GLU A 101 -1.19 -9.69 -13.89
N LYS A 102 -1.50 -8.47 -13.43
CA LYS A 102 -1.33 -7.25 -14.25
C LYS A 102 0.14 -6.86 -14.46
N ASN A 103 1.06 -7.36 -13.63
CA ASN A 103 2.46 -6.91 -13.60
C ASN A 103 3.47 -8.07 -13.68
N LYS A 104 3.05 -9.28 -14.06
CA LYS A 104 3.89 -10.49 -14.02
C LYS A 104 5.27 -10.35 -14.65
N LYS A 105 5.37 -9.60 -15.75
CA LYS A 105 6.64 -9.33 -16.46
C LYS A 105 7.65 -8.50 -15.65
N LYS A 106 7.20 -7.82 -14.60
CA LYS A 106 8.00 -6.91 -13.76
C LYS A 106 8.24 -7.46 -12.36
N ILE A 107 7.67 -8.62 -12.03
CA ILE A 107 7.71 -9.20 -10.69
C ILE A 107 8.62 -10.43 -10.72
N ASP A 108 9.69 -10.37 -9.94
CA ASP A 108 10.58 -11.50 -9.70
C ASP A 108 10.04 -12.30 -8.50
N LEU A 109 9.52 -13.49 -8.79
CA LEU A 109 8.97 -14.40 -7.78
C LEU A 109 10.04 -14.98 -6.85
N GLU A 110 11.28 -15.17 -7.32
CA GLU A 110 12.35 -15.68 -6.47
C GLU A 110 12.77 -14.63 -5.45
N HIS A 111 12.88 -13.37 -5.88
CA HIS A 111 13.12 -12.28 -4.95
C HIS A 111 11.95 -12.11 -3.94
N LEU A 112 10.71 -12.24 -4.40
CA LEU A 112 9.53 -12.20 -3.52
C LEU A 112 9.49 -13.35 -2.51
N LYS A 113 9.93 -14.55 -2.92
CA LYS A 113 10.07 -15.72 -2.05
C LYS A 113 11.10 -15.48 -0.96
N GLN A 114 12.27 -14.95 -1.31
CA GLN A 114 13.31 -14.60 -0.34
C GLN A 114 12.82 -13.58 0.70
N TRP A 115 12.09 -12.56 0.26
CA TRP A 115 11.45 -11.60 1.18
C TRP A 115 10.43 -12.30 2.09
N SER A 116 9.56 -13.16 1.53
CA SER A 116 8.55 -13.90 2.30
C SER A 116 9.17 -14.85 3.35
N GLN A 117 10.36 -15.40 3.07
CA GLN A 117 11.14 -16.18 4.03
C GLN A 117 11.66 -15.31 5.18
N ARG A 118 12.15 -14.10 4.91
CA ARG A 118 12.59 -13.15 5.95
C ARG A 118 11.42 -12.75 6.86
N GLU A 119 10.23 -12.59 6.29
CA GLU A 119 8.99 -12.35 7.03
C GLU A 119 8.44 -13.62 7.72
N LYS A 120 9.12 -14.77 7.63
CA LYS A 120 8.73 -16.06 8.24
C LYS A 120 7.35 -16.58 7.80
N ASN A 121 6.93 -16.24 6.58
CA ASN A 121 5.58 -16.55 6.06
C ASN A 121 5.58 -17.42 4.80
N LEU A 122 6.59 -18.29 4.65
CA LEU A 122 6.75 -19.14 3.46
C LEU A 122 5.54 -20.03 3.16
N ARG A 123 4.83 -20.52 4.19
CA ARG A 123 3.60 -21.32 4.00
C ARG A 123 2.50 -20.51 3.29
N LYS A 124 2.28 -19.26 3.72
CA LYS A 124 1.28 -18.37 3.12
C LYS A 124 1.71 -17.91 1.73
N PHE A 125 3.01 -17.72 1.51
CA PHE A 125 3.56 -17.47 0.18
C PHE A 125 3.31 -18.64 -0.80
N ASN A 126 3.50 -19.89 -0.36
CA ASN A 126 3.20 -21.05 -1.22
C ASN A 126 1.71 -21.12 -1.58
N HIS A 127 0.80 -20.80 -0.66
CA HIS A 127 -0.63 -20.70 -0.97
C HIS A 127 -0.91 -19.61 -2.02
N PHE A 128 -0.20 -18.46 -1.95
CA PHE A 128 -0.28 -17.46 -3.00
C PHE A 128 0.21 -17.99 -4.37
N LEU A 129 1.30 -18.76 -4.40
CA LEU A 129 1.79 -19.39 -5.64
C LEU A 129 0.77 -20.35 -6.25
N GLU A 130 0.16 -21.21 -5.44
CA GLU A 130 -0.92 -22.10 -5.89
C GLU A 130 -2.05 -21.31 -6.56
N LYS A 131 -2.42 -20.16 -5.99
CA LYS A 131 -3.53 -19.32 -6.48
C LYS A 131 -3.25 -18.55 -7.77
N ILE A 132 -1.99 -18.33 -8.13
CA ILE A 132 -1.63 -17.65 -9.39
C ILE A 132 -1.35 -18.64 -10.53
N GLU A 133 -1.31 -19.94 -10.24
CA GLU A 133 -1.18 -21.00 -11.23
C GLU A 133 -2.53 -21.61 -11.65
N ASP A 134 -3.58 -21.40 -10.83
CA ASP A 134 -5.00 -21.71 -11.12
C ASP A 134 -5.61 -20.80 -12.20
#